data_AF-A0A0Q3WUS3-F1
#
_entry.id   AF-A0A0Q3WUS3-F1
#
_cell.length_a   1.000
_cell.length_b   1.000
_cell.length_c   1.000
_cell.angle_alpha   90.00
_cell.angle_beta   90.00
_cell.angle_gamma   90.00
#
_symmetry.space_group_name_H-M   'P 1'
#
loop_
_entity.id
_entity.type
_entity.pdbx_description
1 polymer ?
#
loop_
_entity_poly.entity_id
_entity_poly.type
_entity_poly.pdbx_seq_one_letter_code
_entity_poly.pdbx_strand_id
1 'polypeptide(L)'
;YQSTNSTETVDTLTENNVPVTHAKELLHTEHNGMLCATSLGQPLILDTCTIEGLIYGNPSCDLSLEGREWSYIVERPSAVNGLCYPGNVENLEELRSLFSSARSYQRIQIFPDTIWNVSYDGTSTACSGSFYRSMRWLTRKNGDYPIQDAQYTNNQGKNILFMWGINHPPTDTTQRDLYTRTDTTTSVATEEINRIFKPLIGPRPLVNGLMGRIHYYWSVLKPGQTLRIKSDGNLIAPWYGHILSGESHGRILKTDLKRGSCTVQCQTEKGGLNTTLPFQNVSKYAFGNCSKYIGIKSLKLAVGLRNVPSRSSRGLFGAIAGFIEGGWSGLVAGWYGFQHSNDQGVGMAADRDSTQKAIDKITSKVNNIVDKMNKQYEIIDHEFSEVETRLNMINNKIDDQIQDIWAYNAELLVLLENQKTLDEHDANVNNLYNKVKRALGSNAVEDGKGCFELYHKCDDQCMETIRNGTYNRRKYQEESKLERQKIEGVKLESEGTYKILTIYSTVASSIVIAMGFAAFLFWAMSNGSCRC
;
A
#
# COMPACT_ATOMS: atom_id res chain seq x y z
N TYR A 1 33.45 -14.41 5.33
CA TYR A 1 32.07 -14.34 4.81
C TYR A 1 32.00 -13.29 3.71
N GLN A 2 30.94 -13.27 2.91
CA GLN A 2 30.82 -12.36 1.77
C GLN A 2 30.60 -10.90 2.22
N SER A 3 31.30 -9.96 1.59
CA SER A 3 30.94 -8.53 1.59
C SER A 3 30.68 -8.06 0.16
N THR A 4 29.91 -6.99 -0.01
CA THR A 4 29.56 -6.45 -1.33
C THR A 4 29.67 -4.92 -1.32
N ASN A 5 29.53 -4.29 -2.49
CA ASN A 5 29.42 -2.83 -2.60
C ASN A 5 27.98 -2.32 -2.35
N SER A 6 27.13 -3.13 -1.69
CA SER A 6 25.76 -2.76 -1.36
C SER A 6 25.72 -1.55 -0.43
N THR A 7 24.83 -0.61 -0.73
CA THR A 7 24.49 0.54 0.13
C THR A 7 23.18 0.31 0.89
N GLU A 8 22.62 -0.91 0.83
CA GLU A 8 21.39 -1.24 1.54
C GLU A 8 21.60 -1.23 3.05
N THR A 9 20.62 -0.68 3.75
CA THR A 9 20.54 -0.69 5.21
C THR A 9 19.20 -1.24 5.66
N VAL A 10 19.20 -1.82 6.85
CA VAL A 10 18.00 -2.30 7.54
C VAL A 10 18.04 -1.86 8.99
N ASP A 11 16.86 -1.76 9.61
CA ASP A 11 16.73 -1.56 11.04
C ASP A 11 16.48 -2.91 11.74
N THR A 12 16.98 -3.05 12.96
CA THR A 12 16.73 -4.19 13.84
C THR A 12 16.08 -3.70 15.14
N LEU A 13 15.72 -4.62 16.02
CA LEU A 13 15.19 -4.25 17.34
C LEU A 13 16.15 -3.34 18.14
N THR A 14 17.46 -3.46 17.94
CA THR A 14 18.49 -2.82 18.76
C THR A 14 19.36 -1.81 18.01
N GLU A 15 19.43 -1.89 16.69
CA GLU A 15 20.33 -1.07 15.86
C GLU A 15 19.56 -0.50 14.65
N ASN A 16 19.80 0.77 14.33
CA ASN A 16 19.25 1.41 13.13
C ASN A 16 20.32 1.55 12.05
N ASN A 17 19.91 1.53 10.79
CA ASN A 17 20.76 1.69 9.61
C ASN A 17 21.93 0.70 9.53
N VAL A 18 21.69 -0.56 9.90
CA VAL A 18 22.70 -1.63 9.81
C VAL A 18 22.99 -1.92 8.34
N PRO A 19 24.24 -1.75 7.85
CA PRO A 19 24.58 -2.07 6.46
C PRO A 19 24.46 -3.55 6.20
N VAL A 20 23.80 -3.92 5.10
CA VAL A 20 23.62 -5.32 4.70
C VAL A 20 23.97 -5.56 3.24
N THR A 21 24.40 -6.77 2.94
CA THR A 21 24.75 -7.17 1.58
C THR A 21 23.54 -7.24 0.67
N HIS A 22 22.37 -7.62 1.22
CA HIS A 22 21.11 -7.72 0.52
C HIS A 22 19.94 -7.45 1.48
N ALA A 23 18.98 -6.66 1.02
CA ALA A 23 17.70 -6.43 1.68
C ALA A 23 16.57 -6.58 0.65
N LYS A 24 15.37 -6.93 1.12
CA LYS A 24 14.16 -7.01 0.30
C LYS A 24 13.15 -6.00 0.84
N GLU A 25 12.72 -5.08 -0.02
CA GLU A 25 11.61 -4.18 0.28
C GLU A 25 10.29 -4.96 0.25
N LEU A 26 9.48 -4.80 1.29
CA LEU A 26 8.16 -5.43 1.41
C LEU A 26 7.01 -4.46 1.16
N LEU A 27 7.31 -3.18 0.97
CA LEU A 27 6.33 -2.11 0.80
C LEU A 27 6.28 -1.56 -0.62
N HIS A 28 5.09 -1.52 -1.20
CA HIS A 28 4.83 -0.85 -2.47
C HIS A 28 4.42 0.62 -2.25
N THR A 29 5.03 1.53 -3.00
CA THR A 29 4.83 2.98 -2.84
C THR A 29 4.40 3.69 -4.14
N GLU A 30 4.43 2.99 -5.27
CA GLU A 30 4.18 3.58 -6.59
C GLU A 30 2.69 3.46 -6.98
N HIS A 31 2.24 4.35 -7.86
CA HIS A 31 0.92 4.29 -8.47
C HIS A 31 0.96 5.00 -9.82
N ASN A 32 0.03 4.67 -10.71
CA ASN A 32 0.02 5.22 -12.07
C ASN A 32 -0.72 6.55 -12.23
N GLY A 33 -1.37 7.05 -11.17
CA GLY A 33 -2.10 8.32 -11.22
C GLY A 33 -3.34 8.32 -12.11
N MET A 34 -3.90 7.15 -12.43
CA MET A 34 -5.03 7.00 -13.36
C MET A 34 -6.16 6.17 -12.77
N LEU A 35 -7.37 6.37 -13.31
CA LEU A 35 -8.51 5.49 -13.10
C LEU A 35 -8.42 4.34 -14.10
N CYS A 36 -8.25 3.12 -13.59
CA CYS A 36 -8.07 1.92 -14.40
C CYS A 36 -9.26 0.96 -14.28
N ALA A 37 -9.33 0.03 -15.21
CA ALA A 37 -10.18 -1.14 -15.07
C ALA A 37 -9.66 -2.07 -13.96
N THR A 38 -10.57 -2.80 -13.33
CA THR A 38 -10.25 -3.86 -12.37
C THR A 38 -10.67 -5.22 -12.93
N SER A 39 -10.55 -6.28 -12.14
CA SER A 39 -11.09 -7.61 -12.48
C SER A 39 -12.60 -7.60 -12.77
N LEU A 40 -13.34 -6.61 -12.25
CA LEU A 40 -14.79 -6.46 -12.47
C LEU A 40 -15.15 -5.58 -13.68
N GLY A 41 -14.17 -5.01 -14.39
CA GLY A 41 -14.40 -4.19 -15.59
C GLY A 41 -13.99 -2.73 -15.42
N GLN A 42 -14.61 -1.86 -16.24
CA GLN A 42 -14.29 -0.43 -16.35
C GLN A 42 -15.02 0.40 -15.27
N PRO A 43 -14.51 1.58 -14.88
CA PRO A 43 -15.27 2.51 -14.04
C PRO A 43 -16.39 3.24 -14.77
N LEU A 44 -17.49 3.48 -14.07
CA LEU A 44 -18.53 4.44 -14.48
C LEU A 44 -18.14 5.84 -14.02
N ILE A 45 -17.76 6.70 -14.96
CA ILE A 45 -17.41 8.09 -14.69
C ILE A 45 -18.64 8.95 -14.98
N LEU A 46 -19.08 9.73 -13.98
CA LEU A 46 -20.31 10.52 -14.05
C LEU A 46 -20.10 11.91 -14.68
N ASP A 47 -18.85 12.30 -14.91
CA ASP A 47 -18.45 13.60 -15.46
C ASP A 47 -19.06 14.78 -14.69
N THR A 48 -20.06 15.46 -15.26
CA THR A 48 -20.69 16.65 -14.63
C THR A 48 -21.86 16.30 -13.72
N CYS A 49 -22.21 15.02 -13.63
CA CYS A 49 -23.37 14.52 -12.90
C CYS A 49 -22.99 13.90 -11.56
N THR A 50 -23.96 13.92 -10.65
CA THR A 50 -23.91 13.17 -9.40
C THR A 50 -24.73 11.88 -9.54
N ILE A 51 -24.61 10.96 -8.57
CA ILE A 51 -25.40 9.72 -8.55
C ILE A 51 -26.91 10.03 -8.51
N GLU A 52 -27.32 11.06 -7.77
CA GLU A 52 -28.71 11.51 -7.71
C GLU A 52 -29.18 12.01 -9.07
N GLY A 53 -28.36 12.83 -9.73
CA GLY A 53 -28.64 13.29 -11.08
C GLY A 53 -28.88 12.13 -12.05
N LEU A 54 -28.13 11.05 -11.90
CA LEU A 54 -28.27 9.85 -12.71
C LEU A 54 -29.54 9.04 -12.38
N ILE A 55 -29.78 8.73 -11.11
CA ILE A 55 -30.92 7.92 -10.64
C ILE A 55 -32.24 8.61 -10.98
N TYR A 56 -32.40 9.88 -10.58
CA TYR A 56 -33.61 10.64 -10.87
C TYR A 56 -33.73 11.00 -12.36
N GLY A 57 -32.62 10.96 -13.11
CA GLY A 57 -32.60 11.25 -14.54
C GLY A 57 -32.69 12.75 -14.80
N ASN A 58 -31.83 13.55 -14.18
CA ASN A 58 -31.67 14.96 -14.48
C ASN A 58 -31.48 15.13 -16.01
N PRO A 59 -32.26 15.99 -16.69
CA PRO A 59 -32.16 16.21 -18.13
C PRO A 59 -30.77 16.56 -18.64
N SER A 60 -29.94 17.21 -17.82
CA SER A 60 -28.55 17.59 -18.11
C SER A 60 -27.57 16.42 -17.98
N CYS A 61 -28.01 15.26 -17.49
CA CYS A 61 -27.23 14.04 -17.40
C CYS A 61 -27.54 13.11 -18.57
N ASP A 62 -26.67 13.11 -19.58
CA ASP A 62 -26.84 12.30 -20.79
C ASP A 62 -26.02 11.01 -20.77
N LEU A 63 -26.23 10.20 -19.72
CA LEU A 63 -25.57 8.90 -19.57
C LEU A 63 -26.57 7.78 -19.85
N SER A 64 -26.58 7.27 -21.08
CA SER A 64 -27.23 5.98 -21.34
C SER A 64 -26.46 4.88 -20.62
N LEU A 65 -27.07 4.35 -19.57
CA LEU A 65 -26.51 3.24 -18.78
C LEU A 65 -26.92 1.86 -19.30
N GLU A 66 -27.92 1.79 -20.19
CA GLU A 66 -28.43 0.52 -20.70
C GLU A 66 -27.31 -0.24 -21.43
N GLY A 67 -27.09 -1.49 -21.02
CA GLY A 67 -26.02 -2.35 -21.57
C GLY A 67 -24.61 -2.02 -21.07
N ARG A 68 -24.44 -1.06 -20.15
CA ARG A 68 -23.14 -0.79 -19.52
C ARG A 68 -23.00 -1.59 -18.23
N GLU A 69 -21.76 -1.99 -17.97
CA GLU A 69 -21.34 -2.55 -16.69
C GLU A 69 -20.20 -1.72 -16.11
N TRP A 70 -20.08 -1.71 -14.78
CA TRP A 70 -19.00 -1.00 -14.10
C TRP A 70 -18.50 -1.72 -12.85
N SER A 71 -17.23 -1.48 -12.55
CA SER A 71 -16.57 -2.01 -11.34
C SER A 71 -16.67 -1.08 -10.13
N TYR A 72 -16.71 0.23 -10.37
CA TYR A 72 -16.83 1.28 -9.35
C TYR A 72 -17.30 2.57 -10.02
N ILE A 73 -17.75 3.54 -9.22
CA ILE A 73 -18.28 4.82 -9.69
C ILE A 73 -17.28 5.93 -9.40
N VAL A 74 -17.18 6.90 -10.29
CA VAL A 74 -16.35 8.10 -10.13
C VAL A 74 -17.23 9.34 -10.27
N GLU A 75 -17.29 10.11 -9.20
CA GLU A 75 -18.00 11.40 -9.12
C GLU A 75 -16.95 12.52 -9.12
N ARG A 76 -17.09 13.51 -10.02
CA ARG A 76 -16.17 14.65 -10.04
C ARG A 76 -16.51 15.60 -8.89
N PRO A 77 -15.54 16.14 -8.15
CA PRO A 77 -15.79 17.22 -7.20
C PRO A 77 -16.48 18.43 -7.84
N SER A 78 -16.28 18.66 -9.13
CA SER A 78 -16.92 19.72 -9.91
C SER A 78 -18.31 19.35 -10.47
N ALA A 79 -18.89 18.21 -10.09
CA ALA A 79 -20.21 17.81 -10.58
C ALA A 79 -21.28 18.78 -10.06
N VAL A 80 -22.08 19.31 -10.99
CA VAL A 80 -23.15 20.30 -10.70
C VAL A 80 -24.54 19.76 -11.02
N ASN A 81 -24.63 18.71 -11.83
CA ASN A 81 -25.88 18.15 -12.31
C ASN A 81 -26.36 17.02 -11.39
N GLY A 82 -26.94 17.39 -10.25
CA GLY A 82 -27.58 16.47 -9.31
C GLY A 82 -29.10 16.62 -9.31
N LEU A 83 -29.67 16.95 -8.15
CA LEU A 83 -31.08 17.32 -8.04
C LEU A 83 -31.29 18.74 -8.61
N CYS A 84 -31.84 18.83 -9.81
CA CYS A 84 -32.08 20.11 -10.47
C CYS A 84 -33.17 20.93 -9.77
N TYR A 85 -34.26 20.28 -9.34
CA TYR A 85 -35.27 20.92 -8.50
C TYR A 85 -34.88 20.77 -7.02
N PRO A 86 -34.81 21.86 -6.24
CA PRO A 86 -34.25 21.82 -4.90
C PRO A 86 -35.10 20.98 -3.94
N GLY A 87 -34.43 20.21 -3.09
CA GLY A 87 -35.08 19.25 -2.22
C GLY A 87 -34.10 18.35 -1.49
N ASN A 88 -34.63 17.46 -0.66
CA ASN A 88 -33.86 16.50 0.11
C ASN A 88 -34.31 15.07 -0.22
N VAL A 89 -33.37 14.14 -0.28
CA VAL A 89 -33.65 12.70 -0.47
C VAL A 89 -33.58 12.01 0.89
N GLU A 90 -34.64 11.32 1.29
CA GLU A 90 -34.61 10.49 2.51
C GLU A 90 -33.63 9.34 2.32
N ASN A 91 -32.76 9.11 3.31
CA ASN A 91 -31.73 8.06 3.32
C ASN A 91 -30.86 8.04 2.05
N LEU A 92 -30.32 9.21 1.69
CA LEU A 92 -29.51 9.37 0.48
C LEU A 92 -28.27 8.46 0.46
N GLU A 93 -27.56 8.35 1.57
CA GLU A 93 -26.32 7.56 1.62
C GLU A 93 -26.56 6.06 1.45
N GLU A 94 -27.68 5.55 1.99
CA GLU A 94 -28.12 4.18 1.74
C GLU A 94 -28.44 3.94 0.26
N LEU A 95 -29.08 4.91 -0.40
CA LEU A 95 -29.36 4.85 -1.84
C LEU A 95 -28.07 4.82 -2.66
N ARG A 96 -27.10 5.67 -2.31
CA ARG A 96 -25.78 5.74 -2.97
C ARG A 96 -25.01 4.44 -2.78
N SER A 97 -25.01 3.88 -1.57
CA SER A 97 -24.43 2.58 -1.26
C SER A 97 -25.07 1.45 -2.07
N LEU A 98 -26.42 1.38 -2.11
CA LEU A 98 -27.16 0.38 -2.88
C LEU A 98 -26.85 0.46 -4.38
N PHE A 99 -26.83 1.67 -4.94
CA PHE A 99 -26.55 1.88 -6.37
C PHE A 99 -25.09 1.56 -6.71
N SER A 100 -24.16 1.99 -5.86
CA SER A 100 -22.73 1.78 -6.10
C SER A 100 -22.35 0.30 -6.05
N SER A 101 -23.04 -0.52 -5.25
CA SER A 101 -22.80 -1.96 -5.11
C SER A 101 -23.20 -2.77 -6.35
N ALA A 102 -24.05 -2.20 -7.21
CA ALA A 102 -24.48 -2.86 -8.44
C ALA A 102 -23.43 -2.73 -9.54
N ARG A 103 -23.32 -3.76 -10.38
CA ARG A 103 -22.44 -3.74 -11.57
C ARG A 103 -23.16 -3.25 -12.82
N SER A 104 -24.46 -3.44 -12.90
CA SER A 104 -25.27 -3.17 -14.08
C SER A 104 -26.64 -2.64 -13.70
N TYR A 105 -27.27 -1.99 -14.66
CA TYR A 105 -28.54 -1.31 -14.48
C TYR A 105 -29.46 -1.54 -15.68
N GLN A 106 -30.75 -1.68 -15.39
CA GLN A 106 -31.81 -1.67 -16.38
C GLN A 106 -32.95 -0.78 -15.90
N ARG A 107 -33.48 0.03 -16.83
CA ARG A 107 -34.65 0.87 -16.58
C ARG A 107 -35.92 0.13 -17.01
N ILE A 108 -36.98 0.23 -16.21
CA ILE A 108 -38.29 -0.38 -16.51
C ILE A 108 -39.41 0.61 -16.26
N GLN A 109 -40.42 0.64 -17.12
CA GLN A 109 -41.56 1.54 -16.92
C GLN A 109 -42.51 0.96 -15.88
N ILE A 110 -42.89 1.76 -14.89
CA ILE A 110 -43.81 1.36 -13.82
C ILE A 110 -45.20 1.94 -14.09
N PHE A 111 -45.32 3.27 -14.11
CA PHE A 111 -46.59 3.96 -14.33
C PHE A 111 -46.55 4.78 -15.62
N PRO A 112 -47.07 4.27 -16.74
CA PRO A 112 -47.13 5.03 -17.99
C PRO A 112 -48.03 6.25 -17.85
N ASP A 113 -47.79 7.28 -18.67
CA ASP A 113 -48.49 8.57 -18.58
C ASP A 113 -50.02 8.43 -18.68
N THR A 114 -50.50 7.43 -19.43
CA THR A 114 -51.94 7.15 -19.65
C THR A 114 -52.69 6.70 -18.41
N ILE A 115 -52.00 6.33 -17.32
CA ILE A 115 -52.67 5.92 -16.07
C ILE A 115 -53.18 7.13 -15.26
N TRP A 116 -52.64 8.32 -15.54
CA TRP A 116 -52.95 9.53 -14.79
C TRP A 116 -54.08 10.32 -15.46
N ASN A 117 -55.11 10.67 -14.69
CA ASN A 117 -56.23 11.51 -15.11
C ASN A 117 -55.95 13.02 -14.95
N VAL A 118 -54.67 13.38 -14.89
CA VAL A 118 -54.14 14.73 -14.64
C VAL A 118 -53.07 15.07 -15.67
N SER A 119 -52.53 16.28 -15.63
CA SER A 119 -51.37 16.64 -16.46
C SER A 119 -50.12 16.02 -15.85
N TYR A 120 -49.20 15.54 -16.70
CA TYR A 120 -47.90 14.98 -16.30
C TYR A 120 -46.73 15.80 -16.86
N ASP A 121 -47.02 16.94 -17.48
CA ASP A 121 -46.08 17.82 -18.17
C ASP A 121 -45.48 18.91 -17.25
N GLY A 122 -45.50 18.71 -15.93
CA GLY A 122 -44.90 19.65 -15.00
C GLY A 122 -43.40 19.79 -15.26
N THR A 123 -42.94 21.01 -15.53
CA THR A 123 -41.55 21.34 -15.85
C THR A 123 -41.02 22.45 -14.97
N SER A 124 -39.70 22.62 -14.92
CA SER A 124 -39.06 23.69 -14.17
C SER A 124 -37.86 24.25 -14.91
N THR A 125 -37.69 25.57 -14.84
CA THR A 125 -36.49 26.26 -15.34
C THR A 125 -35.23 25.80 -14.61
N ALA A 126 -35.32 25.40 -13.35
CA ALA A 126 -34.21 24.82 -12.59
C ALA A 126 -33.73 23.48 -13.19
N CYS A 127 -34.59 22.78 -13.94
CA CYS A 127 -34.31 21.55 -14.67
C CYS A 127 -34.22 21.80 -16.18
N SER A 128 -33.64 22.94 -16.58
CA SER A 128 -33.43 23.32 -17.99
C SER A 128 -34.73 23.38 -18.81
N GLY A 129 -35.84 23.81 -18.18
CA GLY A 129 -37.15 23.86 -18.83
C GLY A 129 -37.81 22.48 -19.03
N SER A 130 -37.26 21.44 -18.40
CA SER A 130 -37.75 20.06 -18.43
C SER A 130 -37.97 19.55 -16.99
N PHE A 131 -37.94 18.23 -16.81
CA PHE A 131 -38.06 17.57 -15.51
C PHE A 131 -37.36 16.20 -15.54
N TYR A 132 -37.22 15.58 -14.38
CA TYR A 132 -36.59 14.26 -14.19
C TYR A 132 -37.14 13.19 -15.16
N ARG A 133 -36.24 12.46 -15.82
CA ARG A 133 -36.57 11.42 -16.80
C ARG A 133 -37.07 10.11 -16.16
N SER A 134 -36.92 9.94 -14.84
CA SER A 134 -37.43 8.78 -14.11
C SER A 134 -38.80 9.04 -13.44
N MET A 135 -39.32 10.27 -13.49
CA MET A 135 -40.50 10.69 -12.74
C MET A 135 -41.43 11.61 -13.53
N ARG A 136 -42.65 11.83 -13.01
CA ARG A 136 -43.62 12.78 -13.54
C ARG A 136 -44.10 13.74 -12.48
N TRP A 137 -44.05 15.04 -12.79
CA TRP A 137 -44.70 16.04 -11.96
C TRP A 137 -46.16 16.15 -12.37
N LEU A 138 -47.04 15.56 -11.55
CA LEU A 138 -48.46 15.61 -11.79
C LEU A 138 -49.03 16.97 -11.40
N THR A 139 -49.84 17.58 -12.26
CA THR A 139 -50.48 18.89 -12.05
C THR A 139 -51.89 18.91 -12.62
N ARG A 140 -52.71 19.89 -12.24
CA ARG A 140 -54.11 19.98 -12.70
C ARG A 140 -54.22 19.97 -14.23
N LYS A 141 -55.27 19.34 -14.75
CA LYS A 141 -55.61 19.32 -16.17
C LYS A 141 -57.02 19.87 -16.35
N ASN A 142 -57.19 20.82 -17.27
CA ASN A 142 -58.47 21.47 -17.54
C ASN A 142 -59.14 22.07 -16.28
N GLY A 143 -58.33 22.59 -15.34
CA GLY A 143 -58.81 23.19 -14.11
C GLY A 143 -58.97 22.22 -12.92
N ASP A 144 -58.91 20.90 -13.15
CA ASP A 144 -59.20 19.89 -12.14
C ASP A 144 -57.99 19.02 -11.78
N TYR A 145 -57.98 18.52 -10.55
CA TYR A 145 -57.09 17.46 -10.07
C TYR A 145 -57.93 16.40 -9.35
N PRO A 146 -58.49 15.40 -10.06
CA PRO A 146 -59.20 14.30 -9.42
C PRO A 146 -58.25 13.41 -8.62
N ILE A 147 -58.79 12.57 -7.74
CA ILE A 147 -57.99 11.57 -7.01
C ILE A 147 -57.39 10.60 -8.02
N GLN A 148 -56.06 10.47 -7.97
CA GLN A 148 -55.31 9.45 -8.68
C GLN A 148 -55.23 8.21 -7.80
N ASP A 149 -55.46 7.03 -8.37
CA ASP A 149 -55.39 5.74 -7.68
C ASP A 149 -54.76 4.73 -8.64
N ALA A 150 -53.46 4.47 -8.44
CA ALA A 150 -52.64 3.69 -9.34
C ALA A 150 -51.95 2.56 -8.56
N GLN A 151 -51.81 1.39 -9.19
CA GLN A 151 -51.10 0.25 -8.62
C GLN A 151 -50.20 -0.43 -9.65
N TYR A 152 -49.07 -0.94 -9.18
CA TYR A 152 -48.11 -1.71 -9.98
C TYR A 152 -47.62 -2.91 -9.17
N THR A 153 -47.71 -4.11 -9.75
CA THR A 153 -47.19 -5.35 -9.14
C THR A 153 -45.88 -5.76 -9.82
N ASN A 154 -44.85 -6.03 -9.02
CA ASN A 154 -43.55 -6.45 -9.53
C ASN A 154 -43.57 -7.92 -9.99
N ASN A 155 -43.69 -8.11 -11.30
CA ASN A 155 -43.62 -9.41 -11.95
C ASN A 155 -42.28 -9.66 -12.68
N GLN A 156 -41.23 -8.87 -12.39
CA GLN A 156 -39.96 -8.94 -13.12
C GLN A 156 -38.99 -10.01 -12.58
N GLY A 157 -39.34 -10.69 -11.48
CA GLY A 157 -38.45 -11.68 -10.83
C GLY A 157 -37.20 -11.09 -10.17
N LYS A 158 -37.02 -9.77 -10.22
CA LYS A 158 -35.93 -9.02 -9.60
C LYS A 158 -36.45 -7.85 -8.78
N ASN A 159 -35.64 -7.38 -7.83
CA ASN A 159 -35.92 -6.17 -7.06
C ASN A 159 -35.95 -4.94 -7.98
N ILE A 160 -36.93 -4.07 -7.76
CA ILE A 160 -37.06 -2.79 -8.48
C ILE A 160 -36.85 -1.66 -7.48
N LEU A 161 -35.78 -0.90 -7.64
CA LEU A 161 -35.62 0.40 -7.00
C LEU A 161 -36.57 1.40 -7.68
N PHE A 162 -37.42 2.07 -6.90
CA PHE A 162 -38.34 3.09 -7.41
C PHE A 162 -38.30 4.33 -6.53
N MET A 163 -38.63 5.48 -7.10
CA MET A 163 -38.61 6.77 -6.42
C MET A 163 -39.92 7.52 -6.63
N TRP A 164 -40.32 8.28 -5.62
CA TRP A 164 -41.42 9.24 -5.69
C TRP A 164 -41.02 10.53 -4.97
N GLY A 165 -41.83 11.56 -5.11
CA GLY A 165 -41.59 12.81 -4.38
C GLY A 165 -42.88 13.51 -4.03
N ILE A 166 -42.79 14.43 -3.07
CA ILE A 166 -43.89 15.29 -2.66
C ILE A 166 -43.45 16.73 -2.88
N ASN A 167 -44.16 17.43 -3.76
CA ASN A 167 -43.92 18.86 -3.99
C ASN A 167 -44.46 19.67 -2.80
N HIS A 168 -43.68 20.67 -2.40
CA HIS A 168 -43.99 21.61 -1.33
C HIS A 168 -43.97 23.02 -1.90
N PRO A 169 -45.14 23.54 -2.33
CA PRO A 169 -45.23 24.88 -2.89
C PRO A 169 -44.88 25.98 -1.88
N PRO A 170 -44.44 27.15 -2.37
CA PRO A 170 -44.07 28.27 -1.52
C PRO A 170 -45.27 29.04 -0.94
N THR A 171 -46.44 28.94 -1.57
CA THR A 171 -47.65 29.66 -1.18
C THR A 171 -48.91 28.82 -1.44
N ASP A 172 -49.99 29.14 -0.72
CA ASP A 172 -51.32 28.56 -0.96
C ASP A 172 -51.83 28.83 -2.39
N THR A 173 -51.45 29.97 -2.98
CA THR A 173 -51.81 30.31 -4.36
C THR A 173 -51.15 29.33 -5.33
N THR A 174 -49.83 29.15 -5.24
CA THR A 174 -49.11 28.16 -6.07
C THR A 174 -49.64 26.74 -5.87
N GLN A 175 -49.98 26.39 -4.63
CA GLN A 175 -50.61 25.11 -4.31
C GLN A 175 -51.96 24.93 -5.03
N ARG A 176 -52.87 25.91 -4.95
CA ARG A 176 -54.17 25.86 -5.65
C ARG A 176 -54.02 25.88 -7.17
N ASP A 177 -53.03 26.60 -7.68
CA ASP A 177 -52.76 26.67 -9.12
C ASP A 177 -52.24 25.35 -9.69
N LEU A 178 -51.50 24.58 -8.91
CA LEU A 178 -50.99 23.27 -9.33
C LEU A 178 -51.98 22.13 -9.04
N TYR A 179 -52.73 22.21 -7.92
CA TYR A 179 -53.45 21.06 -7.35
C TYR A 179 -54.91 21.34 -6.96
N THR A 180 -55.46 22.51 -7.29
CA THR A 180 -56.86 22.95 -7.03
C THR A 180 -57.25 23.22 -5.57
N ARG A 181 -56.54 22.64 -4.59
CA ARG A 181 -56.86 22.73 -3.15
C ARG A 181 -55.61 22.84 -2.28
N THR A 182 -55.76 23.32 -1.05
CA THR A 182 -54.64 23.50 -0.10
C THR A 182 -54.36 22.27 0.77
N ASP A 183 -55.40 21.54 1.21
CA ASP A 183 -55.23 20.30 2.00
C ASP A 183 -55.29 19.09 1.07
N THR A 184 -54.14 18.72 0.52
CA THR A 184 -53.95 17.52 -0.30
C THR A 184 -53.20 16.45 0.49
N THR A 185 -53.43 15.20 0.13
CA THR A 185 -52.77 14.03 0.67
C THR A 185 -52.27 13.12 -0.45
N THR A 186 -51.14 12.47 -0.20
CA THR A 186 -50.63 11.39 -1.04
C THR A 186 -50.30 10.22 -0.14
N SER A 187 -50.82 9.03 -0.45
CA SER A 187 -50.43 7.79 0.22
C SER A 187 -49.62 6.91 -0.72
N VAL A 188 -48.51 6.38 -0.21
CA VAL A 188 -47.70 5.37 -0.89
C VAL A 188 -47.67 4.14 0.00
N ALA A 189 -48.09 3.01 -0.56
CA ALA A 189 -48.16 1.75 0.17
C ALA A 189 -47.57 0.58 -0.64
N THR A 190 -46.82 -0.25 0.06
CA THR A 190 -46.43 -1.61 -0.34
C THR A 190 -46.77 -2.53 0.83
N GLU A 191 -46.35 -3.79 0.76
CA GLU A 191 -46.44 -4.73 1.89
C GLU A 191 -45.56 -4.31 3.07
N GLU A 192 -44.51 -3.49 2.84
CA GLU A 192 -43.55 -3.05 3.85
C GLU A 192 -43.68 -1.55 4.19
N ILE A 193 -44.33 -0.77 3.32
CA ILE A 193 -44.49 0.68 3.47
C ILE A 193 -45.98 1.00 3.56
N ASN A 194 -46.36 1.86 4.49
CA ASN A 194 -47.68 2.48 4.50
C ASN A 194 -47.54 3.90 5.06
N ARG A 195 -47.35 4.88 4.17
CA ARG A 195 -47.11 6.28 4.54
C ARG A 195 -48.11 7.21 3.86
N ILE A 196 -48.56 8.21 4.59
CA ILE A 196 -49.40 9.32 4.09
C ILE A 196 -48.59 10.61 4.24
N PHE A 197 -48.56 11.40 3.17
CA PHE A 197 -47.81 12.63 3.04
C PHE A 197 -48.76 13.81 2.89
N LYS A 198 -48.44 14.92 3.55
CA LYS A 198 -49.08 16.22 3.39
C LYS A 198 -48.05 17.25 2.94
N PRO A 199 -48.41 18.23 2.09
CA PRO A 199 -47.47 19.25 1.68
C PRO A 199 -47.18 20.23 2.82
N LEU A 200 -45.91 20.60 2.96
CA LEU A 200 -45.47 21.69 3.83
C LEU A 200 -45.46 22.99 3.02
N ILE A 201 -46.61 23.65 2.93
CA ILE A 201 -46.75 24.89 2.17
C ILE A 201 -46.06 26.02 2.93
N GLY A 202 -45.16 26.73 2.26
CA GLY A 202 -44.49 27.87 2.84
C GLY A 202 -43.22 28.29 2.10
N PRO A 203 -42.85 29.58 2.18
CA PRO A 203 -41.68 30.11 1.51
C PRO A 203 -40.40 29.53 2.12
N ARG A 204 -39.41 29.27 1.28
CA ARG A 204 -38.06 28.82 1.68
C ARG A 204 -37.02 29.67 0.97
N PRO A 205 -35.76 29.68 1.45
CA PRO A 205 -34.67 30.40 0.77
C PRO A 205 -34.57 30.02 -0.71
N LEU A 206 -34.17 30.95 -1.56
CA LEU A 206 -33.99 30.68 -2.98
C LEU A 206 -32.81 29.71 -3.18
N VAL A 207 -33.09 28.56 -3.81
CA VAL A 207 -32.09 27.61 -4.29
C VAL A 207 -32.43 27.32 -5.75
N ASN A 208 -31.45 27.49 -6.65
CA ASN A 208 -31.67 27.45 -8.10
C ASN A 208 -32.85 28.33 -8.57
N GLY A 209 -33.05 29.49 -7.92
CA GLY A 209 -34.13 30.42 -8.21
C GLY A 209 -35.52 30.01 -7.71
N LEU A 210 -35.64 28.96 -6.90
CA LEU A 210 -36.93 28.42 -6.43
C LEU A 210 -37.09 28.49 -4.91
N MET A 211 -38.29 28.89 -4.49
CA MET A 211 -38.74 28.86 -3.08
C MET A 211 -39.51 27.58 -2.73
N GLY A 212 -39.99 26.84 -3.72
CA GLY A 212 -40.58 25.52 -3.53
C GLY A 212 -39.53 24.45 -3.23
N ARG A 213 -39.94 23.30 -2.70
CA ARG A 213 -39.08 22.12 -2.53
C ARG A 213 -39.79 20.85 -2.94
N ILE A 214 -39.03 19.83 -3.28
CA ILE A 214 -39.53 18.45 -3.31
C ILE A 214 -38.86 17.67 -2.19
N HIS A 215 -39.63 16.92 -1.42
CA HIS A 215 -39.05 15.84 -0.62
C HIS A 215 -39.07 14.58 -1.47
N TYR A 216 -37.90 14.00 -1.70
CA TYR A 216 -37.70 12.82 -2.51
C TYR A 216 -37.57 11.58 -1.63
N TYR A 217 -38.14 10.50 -2.13
CA TYR A 217 -38.23 9.23 -1.43
C TYR A 217 -37.91 8.11 -2.40
N TRP A 218 -37.42 6.99 -1.87
CA TRP A 218 -37.14 5.79 -2.63
C TRP A 218 -37.43 4.55 -1.81
N SER A 219 -37.62 3.42 -2.49
CA SER A 219 -37.68 2.11 -1.86
C SER A 219 -37.41 1.01 -2.89
N VAL A 220 -37.29 -0.23 -2.40
CA VAL A 220 -37.10 -1.43 -3.21
C VAL A 220 -38.39 -2.26 -3.20
N LEU A 221 -39.02 -2.40 -4.35
CA LEU A 221 -40.17 -3.27 -4.55
C LEU A 221 -39.68 -4.68 -4.89
N LYS A 222 -39.88 -5.63 -3.97
CA LYS A 222 -39.45 -7.04 -4.16
C LYS A 222 -40.36 -7.78 -5.15
N PRO A 223 -39.92 -8.90 -5.74
CA PRO A 223 -40.76 -9.73 -6.59
C PRO A 223 -42.07 -10.13 -5.91
N GLY A 224 -43.20 -9.98 -6.60
CA GLY A 224 -44.54 -10.28 -6.10
C GLY A 224 -45.20 -9.16 -5.28
N GLN A 225 -44.44 -8.14 -4.83
CA GLN A 225 -44.99 -7.00 -4.09
C GLN A 225 -45.74 -6.02 -4.99
N THR A 226 -46.69 -5.30 -4.41
CA THR A 226 -47.51 -4.29 -5.12
C THR A 226 -47.31 -2.90 -4.54
N LEU A 227 -46.86 -1.97 -5.39
CA LEU A 227 -46.84 -0.54 -5.11
C LEU A 227 -48.22 0.07 -5.41
N ARG A 228 -48.83 0.70 -4.40
CA ARG A 228 -50.11 1.42 -4.49
C ARG A 228 -49.87 2.88 -4.19
N ILE A 229 -50.36 3.76 -5.06
CA ILE A 229 -50.27 5.21 -4.90
C ILE A 229 -51.67 5.80 -5.03
N LYS A 230 -52.07 6.55 -4.01
CA LYS A 230 -53.30 7.35 -4.04
C LYS A 230 -52.97 8.81 -3.76
N SER A 231 -53.40 9.74 -4.59
CA SER A 231 -53.02 11.16 -4.45
C SER A 231 -54.12 12.07 -4.96
N ASP A 232 -54.46 13.10 -4.18
CA ASP A 232 -55.31 14.20 -4.63
C ASP A 232 -54.53 15.52 -4.81
N GLY A 233 -53.19 15.44 -4.84
CA GLY A 233 -52.28 16.54 -5.16
C GLY A 233 -50.83 16.27 -4.76
N ASN A 234 -49.92 17.13 -5.23
CA ASN A 234 -48.51 17.21 -4.82
C ASN A 234 -47.60 16.02 -5.15
N LEU A 235 -48.12 14.99 -5.82
CA LEU A 235 -47.33 13.82 -6.20
C LEU A 235 -46.36 14.12 -7.35
N ILE A 236 -45.08 13.83 -7.11
CA ILE A 236 -44.09 13.56 -8.15
C ILE A 236 -44.05 12.04 -8.33
N ALA A 237 -44.75 11.55 -9.34
CA ALA A 237 -45.02 10.14 -9.53
C ALA A 237 -43.81 9.40 -10.10
N PRO A 238 -43.57 8.13 -9.70
CA PRO A 238 -42.62 7.27 -10.39
C PRO A 238 -43.07 7.08 -11.84
N TRP A 239 -42.16 7.25 -12.80
CA TRP A 239 -42.42 6.89 -14.20
C TRP A 239 -41.70 5.60 -14.56
N TYR A 240 -40.42 5.56 -14.19
CA TYR A 240 -39.55 4.41 -14.34
C TYR A 240 -39.01 3.95 -12.98
N GLY A 241 -38.74 2.66 -12.88
CA GLY A 241 -37.91 2.07 -11.84
C GLY A 241 -36.63 1.48 -12.41
N HIS A 242 -35.81 0.97 -11.51
CA HIS A 242 -34.44 0.56 -11.77
C HIS A 242 -34.19 -0.84 -11.24
N ILE A 243 -33.78 -1.74 -12.12
CA ILE A 243 -33.29 -3.05 -11.74
C ILE A 243 -31.77 -2.96 -11.68
N LEU A 244 -31.22 -3.18 -10.49
CA LEU A 244 -29.79 -3.26 -10.23
C LEU A 244 -29.37 -4.73 -10.22
N SER A 245 -28.24 -5.08 -10.84
CA SER A 245 -27.79 -6.47 -10.97
C SER A 245 -26.27 -6.60 -10.98
N GLY A 246 -25.79 -7.75 -10.51
CA GLY A 246 -24.35 -8.06 -10.38
C GLY A 246 -23.68 -7.29 -9.24
N GLU A 247 -22.46 -7.69 -8.91
CA GLU A 247 -21.65 -7.10 -7.83
C GLU A 247 -20.51 -6.26 -8.41
N SER A 248 -20.38 -5.04 -7.90
CA SER A 248 -19.23 -4.16 -8.12
C SER A 248 -18.40 -4.09 -6.83
N HIS A 249 -17.34 -3.27 -6.80
CA HIS A 249 -16.60 -2.99 -5.56
C HIS A 249 -17.37 -2.15 -4.54
N GLY A 250 -18.55 -1.60 -4.88
CA GLY A 250 -19.35 -0.78 -3.96
C GLY A 250 -18.62 0.49 -3.52
N ARG A 251 -17.90 1.14 -4.44
CA ARG A 251 -17.07 2.33 -4.16
C ARG A 251 -17.43 3.48 -5.09
N ILE A 252 -17.49 4.67 -4.48
CA ILE A 252 -17.68 5.95 -5.16
C ILE A 252 -16.43 6.78 -4.90
N LEU A 253 -15.62 6.99 -5.94
CA LEU A 253 -14.42 7.82 -5.84
C LEU A 253 -14.73 9.26 -6.20
N LYS A 254 -14.49 10.18 -5.26
CA LYS A 254 -14.53 11.62 -5.49
C LYS A 254 -13.14 12.11 -5.92
N THR A 255 -12.90 12.20 -7.22
CA THR A 255 -11.55 12.52 -7.73
C THR A 255 -11.55 13.10 -9.14
N ASP A 256 -10.53 13.90 -9.46
CA ASP A 256 -10.27 14.49 -10.79
C ASP A 256 -9.28 13.67 -11.64
N LEU A 257 -8.88 12.48 -11.19
CA LEU A 257 -8.00 11.61 -11.96
C LEU A 257 -8.60 11.27 -13.34
N LYS A 258 -7.75 11.21 -14.35
CA LYS A 258 -8.17 10.88 -15.72
C LYS A 258 -8.31 9.37 -15.89
N ARG A 259 -9.22 8.96 -16.78
CA ARG A 259 -9.31 7.57 -17.22
C ARG A 259 -8.02 7.19 -17.95
N GLY A 260 -7.39 6.11 -17.52
CA GLY A 260 -6.26 5.51 -18.20
C GLY A 260 -6.69 4.30 -19.03
N SER A 261 -5.90 3.96 -20.05
CA SER A 261 -6.02 2.68 -20.75
C SER A 261 -5.19 1.62 -20.01
N CYS A 262 -5.68 1.20 -18.85
CA CYS A 262 -4.96 0.33 -17.92
C CYS A 262 -5.91 -0.64 -17.22
N THR A 263 -5.37 -1.80 -16.84
CA THR A 263 -6.01 -2.77 -15.94
C THR A 263 -5.11 -2.99 -14.74
N VAL A 264 -5.68 -2.89 -13.55
CA VAL A 264 -4.96 -3.02 -12.28
C VAL A 264 -5.66 -4.01 -11.36
N GLN A 265 -4.87 -4.64 -10.49
CA GLN A 265 -5.38 -5.49 -9.43
C GLN A 265 -6.02 -4.64 -8.33
N CYS A 266 -5.45 -3.47 -8.05
CA CYS A 266 -5.86 -2.58 -6.98
C CYS A 266 -6.04 -1.15 -7.47
N GLN A 267 -7.16 -0.51 -7.09
CA GLN A 267 -7.45 0.89 -7.39
C GLN A 267 -7.58 1.69 -6.10
N THR A 268 -7.10 2.94 -6.14
CA THR A 268 -7.21 3.92 -5.04
C THR A 268 -7.68 5.27 -5.57
N GLU A 269 -7.95 6.22 -4.67
CA GLU A 269 -8.22 7.62 -5.01
C GLU A 269 -7.01 8.35 -5.62
N LYS A 270 -5.79 7.81 -5.44
CA LYS A 270 -4.53 8.34 -6.01
C LYS A 270 -4.15 7.68 -7.34
N GLY A 271 -4.74 6.55 -7.68
CA GLY A 271 -4.48 5.83 -8.92
C GLY A 271 -4.46 4.31 -8.76
N GLY A 272 -4.30 3.62 -9.88
CA GLY A 272 -4.17 2.17 -9.92
C GLY A 272 -2.74 1.70 -9.62
N LEU A 273 -2.63 0.53 -8.98
CA LEU A 273 -1.37 -0.11 -8.65
C LEU A 273 -1.43 -1.63 -8.90
N ASN A 274 -0.30 -2.18 -9.35
CA ASN A 274 -0.06 -3.61 -9.53
C ASN A 274 1.17 -3.96 -8.72
N THR A 275 1.02 -4.86 -7.75
CA THR A 275 2.10 -5.20 -6.84
C THR A 275 2.03 -6.67 -6.46
N THR A 276 3.21 -7.28 -6.35
CA THR A 276 3.38 -8.61 -5.76
C THR A 276 3.86 -8.51 -4.31
N LEU A 277 4.05 -7.29 -3.79
CA LEU A 277 4.49 -7.05 -2.43
C LEU A 277 3.30 -7.15 -1.46
N PRO A 278 3.51 -7.67 -0.24
CA PRO A 278 2.44 -7.88 0.72
C PRO A 278 1.82 -6.58 1.27
N PHE A 279 2.55 -5.47 1.21
CA PHE A 279 2.12 -4.18 1.76
C PHE A 279 2.15 -3.06 0.72
N GLN A 280 1.37 -2.01 0.98
CA GLN A 280 1.41 -0.74 0.26
C GLN A 280 1.21 0.45 1.20
N ASN A 281 1.73 1.63 0.84
CA ASN A 281 1.49 2.88 1.58
C ASN A 281 0.88 4.00 0.71
N VAL A 282 0.31 3.65 -0.43
CA VAL A 282 -0.31 4.58 -1.37
C VAL A 282 -1.58 5.18 -0.76
N SER A 283 -2.52 4.34 -0.34
CA SER A 283 -3.78 4.79 0.25
C SER A 283 -4.43 3.76 1.16
N LYS A 284 -5.08 4.25 2.21
CA LYS A 284 -5.97 3.45 3.04
C LYS A 284 -7.27 3.03 2.34
N TYR A 285 -7.77 3.84 1.41
CA TYR A 285 -9.03 3.60 0.69
C TYR A 285 -8.76 2.90 -0.64
N ALA A 286 -8.23 1.68 -0.55
CA ALA A 286 -7.90 0.84 -1.69
C ALA A 286 -8.93 -0.29 -1.85
N PHE A 287 -9.30 -0.63 -3.08
CA PHE A 287 -10.26 -1.71 -3.38
C PHE A 287 -9.87 -2.52 -4.62
N GLY A 288 -10.41 -3.74 -4.70
CA GLY A 288 -9.93 -4.79 -5.59
C GLY A 288 -8.96 -5.73 -4.87
N ASN A 289 -8.09 -6.41 -5.62
CA ASN A 289 -7.07 -7.27 -5.04
C ASN A 289 -5.86 -6.42 -4.61
N CYS A 290 -5.98 -5.81 -3.44
CA CYS A 290 -5.01 -4.87 -2.88
C CYS A 290 -4.15 -5.49 -1.79
N SER A 291 -2.85 -5.19 -1.84
CA SER A 291 -1.94 -5.40 -0.72
C SER A 291 -2.35 -4.56 0.49
N LYS A 292 -1.97 -5.01 1.68
CA LYS A 292 -2.39 -4.40 2.93
C LYS A 292 -1.79 -3.00 3.07
N TYR A 293 -2.64 -2.01 3.37
CA TYR A 293 -2.16 -0.66 3.68
C TYR A 293 -1.44 -0.63 5.03
N ILE A 294 -0.27 0.00 5.07
CA ILE A 294 0.42 0.37 6.31
C ILE A 294 0.99 1.80 6.19
N GLY A 295 0.84 2.59 7.25
CA GLY A 295 1.22 4.01 7.29
C GLY A 295 2.73 4.26 7.46
N ILE A 296 3.59 3.31 7.09
CA ILE A 296 5.06 3.43 7.21
C ILE A 296 5.71 3.75 5.86
N LYS A 297 6.94 4.27 5.88
CA LYS A 297 7.62 4.76 4.66
C LYS A 297 8.44 3.70 3.93
N SER A 298 8.96 2.73 4.65
CA SER A 298 9.77 1.63 4.11
C SER A 298 9.72 0.46 5.08
N LEU A 299 9.77 -0.76 4.55
CA LEU A 299 9.75 -1.99 5.34
C LEU A 299 10.73 -3.00 4.74
N LYS A 300 12.02 -2.85 5.10
CA LYS A 300 13.10 -3.66 4.55
C LYS A 300 13.39 -4.88 5.43
N LEU A 301 13.30 -6.05 4.81
CA LEU A 301 13.69 -7.32 5.42
C LEU A 301 15.12 -7.69 5.00
N ALA A 302 15.98 -7.92 5.99
CA ALA A 302 17.33 -8.43 5.80
C ALA A 302 17.26 -9.85 5.25
N VAL A 303 17.93 -10.07 4.11
CA VAL A 303 18.08 -11.41 3.53
C VAL A 303 19.54 -11.79 3.35
N GLY A 304 20.47 -10.85 3.52
CA GLY A 304 21.91 -11.11 3.46
C GLY A 304 22.62 -10.78 4.78
N LEU A 305 23.94 -10.89 4.74
CA LEU A 305 24.82 -10.66 5.89
C LEU A 305 25.01 -9.17 6.18
N ARG A 306 25.48 -8.86 7.40
CA ARG A 306 26.06 -7.55 7.74
C ARG A 306 27.19 -7.21 6.75
N ASN A 307 27.12 -6.04 6.14
CA ASN A 307 28.11 -5.60 5.16
C ASN A 307 29.18 -4.73 5.83
N VAL A 308 30.10 -5.38 6.54
CA VAL A 308 31.28 -4.73 7.13
C VAL A 308 32.50 -5.19 6.33
N PRO A 309 32.97 -4.43 5.33
CA PRO A 309 34.13 -4.82 4.54
C PRO A 309 35.39 -4.83 5.41
N SER A 310 36.25 -5.84 5.25
CA SER A 310 37.55 -5.79 5.92
C SER A 310 38.43 -4.70 5.32
N ARG A 311 39.04 -3.87 6.17
CA ARG A 311 40.12 -2.96 5.75
C ARG A 311 41.41 -3.76 5.57
N SER A 312 41.50 -4.58 4.53
CA SER A 312 42.80 -5.12 4.12
C SER A 312 43.66 -3.96 3.62
N SER A 313 44.66 -3.57 4.40
CA SER A 313 45.69 -2.64 3.95
C SER A 313 46.48 -3.28 2.81
N ARG A 314 46.39 -2.71 1.61
CA ARG A 314 47.29 -3.02 0.48
C ARG A 314 48.69 -2.41 0.75
N GLY A 315 49.33 -2.82 1.83
CA GLY A 315 50.74 -2.55 2.13
C GLY A 315 51.57 -3.81 1.95
N LEU A 316 52.87 -3.66 1.69
CA LEU A 316 53.86 -4.70 1.34
C LEU A 316 53.96 -5.91 2.30
N PHE A 317 53.24 -5.90 3.42
CA PHE A 317 53.14 -6.98 4.41
C PHE A 317 51.68 -7.13 4.88
N GLY A 318 50.80 -7.61 4.01
CA GLY A 318 49.38 -7.78 4.33
C GLY A 318 49.12 -9.13 5.00
N ALA A 319 48.91 -9.12 6.32
CA ALA A 319 48.33 -10.27 7.01
C ALA A 319 46.92 -10.53 6.44
N ILE A 320 46.66 -11.76 5.99
CA ILE A 320 45.32 -12.19 5.59
C ILE A 320 44.48 -12.28 6.86
N ALA A 321 43.42 -11.51 6.94
CA ALA A 321 42.55 -11.50 8.09
C ALA A 321 41.24 -12.24 7.84
N GLY A 322 40.84 -12.98 8.86
CA GLY A 322 39.61 -13.76 8.89
C GLY A 322 38.37 -12.89 9.10
N PHE A 323 37.27 -13.57 9.41
CA PHE A 323 35.95 -12.94 9.55
C PHE A 323 35.87 -11.88 10.67
N ILE A 324 36.81 -11.88 11.62
CA ILE A 324 36.85 -10.92 12.74
C ILE A 324 37.19 -9.50 12.23
N GLU A 325 37.96 -9.37 11.15
CA GLU A 325 38.29 -8.07 10.56
C GLU A 325 37.30 -7.60 9.49
N GLY A 326 36.32 -8.43 9.10
CA GLY A 326 35.28 -8.08 8.14
C GLY A 326 35.00 -9.16 7.08
N GLY A 327 34.11 -8.84 6.14
CA GLY A 327 33.76 -9.70 5.01
C GLY A 327 34.67 -9.47 3.80
N TRP A 328 34.78 -10.50 2.96
CA TRP A 328 35.62 -10.52 1.75
C TRP A 328 34.81 -10.23 0.49
N SER A 329 35.24 -9.23 -0.27
CA SER A 329 34.63 -8.86 -1.56
C SER A 329 34.96 -9.84 -2.70
N GLY A 330 36.06 -10.61 -2.55
CA GLY A 330 36.49 -11.62 -3.51
C GLY A 330 35.77 -12.97 -3.39
N LEU A 331 34.91 -13.17 -2.38
CA LEU A 331 34.15 -14.40 -2.21
C LEU A 331 32.92 -14.37 -3.14
N VAL A 332 32.96 -15.17 -4.20
CA VAL A 332 31.90 -15.26 -5.22
C VAL A 332 31.16 -16.60 -5.07
N ALA A 333 29.87 -16.62 -5.42
CA ALA A 333 29.01 -17.81 -5.41
C ALA A 333 28.80 -18.47 -4.02
N GLY A 334 28.96 -17.71 -2.95
CA GLY A 334 28.41 -18.09 -1.65
C GLY A 334 28.58 -17.04 -0.56
N TRP A 335 27.85 -17.21 0.55
CA TRP A 335 27.84 -16.30 1.69
C TRP A 335 28.93 -16.60 2.70
N TYR A 336 29.22 -17.89 2.87
CA TYR A 336 30.27 -18.38 3.75
C TYR A 336 31.34 -19.08 2.93
N GLY A 337 32.56 -19.13 3.45
CA GLY A 337 33.66 -19.72 2.73
C GLY A 337 34.97 -19.59 3.46
N PHE A 338 36.02 -19.97 2.74
CA PHE A 338 37.38 -20.07 3.22
C PHE A 338 38.28 -19.17 2.38
N GLN A 339 39.26 -18.55 3.03
CA GLN A 339 40.42 -17.98 2.38
C GLN A 339 41.63 -18.80 2.85
N HIS A 340 42.53 -19.13 1.92
CA HIS A 340 43.75 -19.88 2.21
C HIS A 340 44.95 -19.20 1.58
N SER A 341 46.12 -19.47 2.15
CA SER A 341 47.42 -19.06 1.65
C SER A 341 48.39 -20.22 1.87
N ASN A 342 49.03 -20.68 0.81
CA ASN A 342 50.03 -21.75 0.84
C ASN A 342 51.16 -21.45 -0.17
N ASP A 343 52.12 -22.38 -0.31
CA ASP A 343 53.25 -22.25 -1.24
C ASP A 343 52.79 -22.13 -2.73
N GLN A 344 51.56 -22.55 -3.06
CA GLN A 344 50.98 -22.49 -4.41
C GLN A 344 50.24 -21.17 -4.68
N GLY A 345 49.88 -20.42 -3.65
CA GLY A 345 49.28 -19.10 -3.77
C GLY A 345 48.22 -18.80 -2.71
N VAL A 346 47.37 -17.82 -3.04
CA VAL A 346 46.24 -17.40 -2.22
C VAL A 346 44.95 -17.65 -2.99
N GLY A 347 43.92 -18.16 -2.32
CA GLY A 347 42.62 -18.34 -2.96
C GLY A 347 41.45 -18.32 -2.00
N MET A 348 40.25 -18.19 -2.58
CA MET A 348 38.99 -18.18 -1.85
C MET A 348 38.06 -19.26 -2.41
N ALA A 349 37.34 -19.92 -1.51
CA ALA A 349 36.37 -20.96 -1.88
C ALA A 349 35.10 -20.81 -1.03
N ALA A 350 33.94 -20.81 -1.67
CA ALA A 350 32.66 -20.77 -0.98
C ALA A 350 32.29 -22.13 -0.38
N ASP A 351 31.76 -22.14 0.83
CA ASP A 351 31.13 -23.31 1.42
C ASP A 351 29.68 -23.39 0.92
N ARG A 352 29.48 -24.13 -0.17
CA ARG A 352 28.18 -24.22 -0.85
C ARG A 352 27.09 -24.82 0.04
N ASP A 353 27.43 -25.82 0.85
CA ASP A 353 26.47 -26.52 1.69
C ASP A 353 25.87 -25.61 2.78
N SER A 354 26.70 -24.89 3.55
CA SER A 354 26.18 -23.98 4.58
C SER A 354 25.51 -22.76 3.95
N THR A 355 26.02 -22.29 2.81
CA THR A 355 25.40 -21.21 2.05
C THR A 355 23.99 -21.60 1.61
N GLN A 356 23.83 -22.76 0.97
CA GLN A 356 22.53 -23.21 0.46
C GLN A 356 21.53 -23.42 1.60
N LYS A 357 21.95 -24.02 2.72
CA LYS A 357 21.10 -24.17 3.92
C LYS A 357 20.60 -22.83 4.46
N ALA A 358 21.45 -21.81 4.47
CA ALA A 358 21.05 -20.48 4.90
C ALA A 358 20.06 -19.83 3.90
N ILE A 359 20.31 -19.97 2.59
CA ILE A 359 19.41 -19.48 1.54
C ILE A 359 18.03 -20.13 1.66
N ASP A 360 17.97 -21.45 1.80
CA ASP A 360 16.71 -22.20 1.90
C ASP A 360 15.90 -21.76 3.13
N LYS A 361 16.58 -21.59 4.27
CA LYS A 361 15.95 -21.16 5.52
C LYS A 361 15.45 -19.71 5.46
N ILE A 362 16.22 -18.79 4.89
CA ILE A 362 15.79 -17.39 4.71
C ILE A 362 14.63 -17.32 3.72
N THR A 363 14.69 -18.07 2.61
CA THR A 363 13.61 -18.12 1.62
C THR A 363 12.31 -18.63 2.26
N SER A 364 12.38 -19.72 3.02
CA SER A 364 11.22 -20.25 3.76
C SER A 364 10.67 -19.25 4.77
N LYS A 365 11.54 -18.53 5.47
CA LYS A 365 11.15 -17.49 6.43
C LYS A 365 10.43 -16.32 5.76
N VAL A 366 10.96 -15.81 4.65
CA VAL A 366 10.35 -14.73 3.85
C VAL A 366 8.94 -15.13 3.42
N ASN A 367 8.79 -16.34 2.86
CA ASN A 367 7.47 -16.84 2.43
C ASN A 367 6.50 -16.95 3.60
N ASN A 368 6.93 -17.48 4.74
CA ASN A 368 6.09 -17.57 5.94
C ASN A 368 5.63 -16.21 6.49
N ILE A 369 6.49 -15.18 6.44
CA ILE A 369 6.12 -13.81 6.85
C ILE A 369 5.08 -13.25 5.90
N VAL A 370 5.31 -13.37 4.59
CA VAL A 370 4.35 -12.92 3.56
C VAL A 370 3.01 -13.62 3.75
N ASP A 371 2.99 -14.94 3.88
CA ASP A 371 1.77 -15.74 4.01
C ASP A 371 0.98 -15.40 5.28
N LYS A 372 1.66 -15.20 6.42
CA LYS A 372 0.99 -14.83 7.68
C LYS A 372 0.39 -13.43 7.64
N MET A 373 0.98 -12.54 6.87
CA MET A 373 0.52 -11.15 6.75
C MET A 373 -0.48 -10.94 5.61
N ASN A 374 -0.63 -11.91 4.70
CA ASN A 374 -1.56 -11.87 3.57
C ASN A 374 -3.03 -12.18 3.98
N LYS A 375 -3.49 -11.62 5.11
CA LYS A 375 -4.90 -11.68 5.49
C LYS A 375 -5.64 -10.50 4.88
N GLN A 376 -6.64 -10.80 4.05
CA GLN A 376 -7.46 -9.80 3.40
C GLN A 376 -8.28 -9.05 4.47
N TYR A 377 -8.07 -7.73 4.53
CA TYR A 377 -8.92 -6.81 5.25
C TYR A 377 -9.00 -5.56 4.39
N GLU A 378 -10.20 -5.26 3.94
CA GLU A 378 -10.53 -4.09 3.15
C GLU A 378 -11.28 -3.12 4.06
N ILE A 379 -10.90 -1.84 3.99
CA ILE A 379 -11.71 -0.78 4.59
C ILE A 379 -12.97 -0.66 3.77
N ILE A 380 -14.11 -0.68 4.46
CA ILE A 380 -15.41 -0.39 3.85
C ILE A 380 -15.66 1.09 4.02
N ASP A 381 -15.39 1.84 2.96
CA ASP A 381 -15.71 3.26 2.91
C ASP A 381 -17.24 3.42 2.78
N HIS A 382 -17.81 4.19 3.70
CA HIS A 382 -19.24 4.47 3.75
C HIS A 382 -19.46 5.98 3.70
N GLU A 383 -20.43 6.42 2.90
CA GLU A 383 -20.87 7.80 2.93
C GLU A 383 -21.86 7.99 4.09
N PHE A 384 -21.74 9.12 4.79
CA PHE A 384 -22.56 9.47 5.95
C PHE A 384 -23.09 10.90 5.77
N SER A 385 -24.35 11.11 6.14
CA SER A 385 -24.97 12.43 6.08
C SER A 385 -24.42 13.37 7.17
N GLU A 386 -24.70 14.67 7.06
CA GLU A 386 -24.31 15.68 8.05
C GLU A 386 -24.88 15.41 9.46
N VAL A 387 -25.97 14.63 9.56
CA VAL A 387 -26.59 14.26 10.84
C VAL A 387 -26.04 12.96 11.43
N GLU A 388 -25.26 12.20 10.67
CA GLU A 388 -24.67 10.91 11.06
C GLU A 388 -23.20 11.00 11.51
N THR A 389 -22.76 12.21 11.89
CA THR A 389 -21.36 12.49 12.30
C THR A 389 -20.81 11.52 13.35
N ARG A 390 -21.65 11.04 14.28
CA ARG A 390 -21.24 10.06 15.30
C ARG A 390 -20.89 8.70 14.70
N LEU A 391 -21.66 8.21 13.73
CA LEU A 391 -21.39 6.94 13.06
C LEU A 391 -20.13 7.06 12.19
N ASN A 392 -19.99 8.17 11.46
CA ASN A 392 -18.78 8.45 10.70
C ASN A 392 -17.51 8.47 11.58
N MET A 393 -17.56 9.15 12.73
CA MET A 393 -16.45 9.15 13.69
C MET A 393 -16.11 7.76 14.22
N ILE A 394 -17.12 6.93 14.50
CA ILE A 394 -16.90 5.55 14.95
C ILE A 394 -16.26 4.72 13.85
N ASN A 395 -16.74 4.83 12.60
CA ASN A 395 -16.19 4.13 11.45
C ASN A 395 -14.71 4.46 11.26
N ASN A 396 -14.37 5.75 11.19
CA ASN A 396 -12.98 6.20 11.03
C ASN A 396 -12.09 5.72 12.19
N LYS A 397 -12.59 5.77 13.44
CA LYS A 397 -11.81 5.32 14.60
C LYS A 397 -11.50 3.82 14.55
N ILE A 398 -12.45 3.01 14.11
CA ILE A 398 -12.26 1.55 13.96
C ILE A 398 -11.22 1.28 12.86
N ASP A 399 -11.38 1.92 11.71
CA ASP A 399 -10.50 1.74 10.56
C ASP A 399 -9.06 2.15 10.90
N ASP A 400 -8.87 3.34 11.48
CA ASP A 400 -7.55 3.84 11.84
C ASP A 400 -6.88 2.95 12.92
N GLN A 401 -7.62 2.49 13.94
CA GLN A 401 -7.07 1.60 14.98
C GLN A 401 -6.61 0.23 14.42
N ILE A 402 -7.38 -0.34 13.50
CA ILE A 402 -7.00 -1.61 12.86
C ILE A 402 -5.72 -1.40 12.04
N GLN A 403 -5.59 -0.27 11.35
CA GLN A 403 -4.39 0.06 10.58
C GLN A 403 -3.15 0.23 11.46
N ASP A 404 -3.28 0.95 12.58
CA ASP A 404 -2.17 1.15 13.52
C ASP A 404 -1.66 -0.18 14.09
N ILE A 405 -2.57 -1.09 14.44
CA ILE A 405 -2.21 -2.44 14.92
C ILE A 405 -1.43 -3.21 13.84
N TRP A 406 -1.88 -3.16 12.59
CA TRP A 406 -1.20 -3.84 11.49
C TRP A 406 0.16 -3.23 11.16
N ALA A 407 0.27 -1.91 11.16
CA ALA A 407 1.53 -1.21 10.96
C ALA A 407 2.54 -1.58 12.05
N TYR A 408 2.13 -1.52 13.32
CA TYR A 408 2.95 -1.93 14.45
C TYR A 408 3.40 -3.39 14.36
N ASN A 409 2.48 -4.31 14.05
CA ASN A 409 2.80 -5.73 13.92
C ASN A 409 3.78 -6.00 12.77
N ALA A 410 3.61 -5.33 11.63
CA ALA A 410 4.49 -5.48 10.48
C ALA A 410 5.90 -4.96 10.78
N GLU A 411 6.00 -3.76 11.36
CA GLU A 411 7.27 -3.14 11.71
C GLU A 411 8.01 -3.97 12.78
N LEU A 412 7.35 -4.31 13.89
CA LEU A 412 7.95 -5.09 14.96
C LEU A 412 8.42 -6.47 14.47
N LEU A 413 7.63 -7.15 13.65
CA LEU A 413 7.99 -8.45 13.09
C LEU A 413 9.26 -8.35 12.23
N VAL A 414 9.35 -7.32 11.38
CA VAL A 414 10.53 -7.12 10.53
C VAL A 414 11.76 -6.77 11.34
N LEU A 415 11.66 -5.89 12.34
CA LEU A 415 12.78 -5.55 13.23
C LEU A 415 13.33 -6.79 13.97
N LEU A 416 12.43 -7.64 14.48
CA LEU A 416 12.78 -8.89 15.16
C LEU A 416 13.43 -9.90 14.20
N GLU A 417 12.86 -10.08 13.01
CA GLU A 417 13.39 -11.04 12.03
C GLU A 417 14.68 -10.57 11.38
N ASN A 418 14.90 -9.26 11.24
CA ASN A 418 16.18 -8.69 10.83
C ASN A 418 17.26 -9.04 11.86
N GLN A 419 17.01 -8.79 13.16
CA GLN A 419 17.96 -9.15 14.21
C GLN A 419 18.31 -10.64 14.17
N LYS A 420 17.30 -11.52 14.17
CA LYS A 420 17.51 -12.97 14.13
C LYS A 420 18.27 -13.43 12.89
N THR A 421 18.02 -12.81 11.74
CA THR A 421 18.66 -13.20 10.48
C THR A 421 20.14 -12.82 10.48
N LEU A 422 20.48 -11.65 10.99
CA LEU A 422 21.88 -11.24 11.15
C LEU A 422 22.62 -12.09 12.20
N ASP A 423 22.00 -12.33 13.36
CA ASP A 423 22.57 -13.19 14.41
C ASP A 423 22.78 -14.63 13.90
N GLU A 424 21.89 -15.12 13.05
CA GLU A 424 22.01 -16.43 12.41
C GLU A 424 23.18 -16.48 11.41
N HIS A 425 23.42 -15.41 10.65
CA HIS A 425 24.62 -15.31 9.80
C HIS A 425 25.90 -15.39 10.63
N ASP A 426 25.96 -14.67 11.76
CA ASP A 426 27.11 -14.69 12.67
C ASP A 426 27.32 -16.09 13.28
N ALA A 427 26.23 -16.76 13.67
CA ALA A 427 26.28 -18.14 14.16
C ALA A 427 26.77 -19.12 13.08
N ASN A 428 26.35 -18.97 11.84
CA ASN A 428 26.77 -19.82 10.73
C ASN A 428 28.27 -19.66 10.41
N VAL A 429 28.79 -18.43 10.43
CA VAL A 429 30.23 -18.17 10.29
C VAL A 429 31.02 -18.80 11.44
N ASN A 430 30.56 -18.62 12.69
CA ASN A 430 31.19 -19.23 13.86
C ASN A 430 31.14 -20.77 13.82
N ASN A 431 30.05 -21.36 13.33
CA ASN A 431 29.94 -22.80 13.15
C ASN A 431 30.96 -23.32 12.13
N LEU A 432 31.16 -22.60 11.01
CA LEU A 432 32.17 -22.95 10.01
C LEU A 432 33.59 -22.87 10.59
N TYR A 433 33.90 -21.81 11.33
CA TYR A 433 35.18 -21.65 12.03
C TYR A 433 35.43 -22.80 13.02
N ASN A 434 34.44 -23.12 13.86
CA ASN A 434 34.53 -24.18 14.86
C ASN A 434 34.64 -25.58 14.23
N LYS A 435 34.02 -25.81 13.06
CA LYS A 435 34.18 -27.06 12.29
C LYS A 435 35.64 -27.24 11.86
N VAL A 436 36.27 -26.19 11.34
CA VAL A 436 37.70 -26.20 10.95
C VAL A 436 38.59 -26.39 12.18
N LYS A 437 38.34 -25.66 13.28
CA LYS A 437 39.07 -25.79 14.55
C LYS A 437 39.10 -27.23 15.05
N ARG A 438 37.94 -27.90 15.03
CA ARG A 438 37.82 -29.30 15.46
C ARG A 438 38.56 -30.27 14.54
N ALA A 439 38.51 -30.03 13.23
CA ALA A 439 39.20 -30.87 12.24
C ALA A 439 40.73 -30.77 12.39
N LEU A 440 41.26 -29.56 12.53
CA LEU A 440 42.70 -29.29 12.67
C LEU A 440 43.24 -29.71 14.05
N GLY A 441 42.50 -29.42 15.12
CA GLY A 441 42.90 -29.75 16.49
C GLY A 441 44.26 -29.17 16.86
N SER A 442 45.22 -30.03 17.22
CA SER A 442 46.57 -29.64 17.62
C SER A 442 47.52 -29.32 16.46
N ASN A 443 47.07 -29.50 15.21
CA ASN A 443 47.90 -29.33 14.02
C ASN A 443 47.92 -27.87 13.52
N ALA A 444 47.24 -26.97 14.23
CA ALA A 444 47.18 -25.55 13.91
C ALA A 444 47.12 -24.71 15.18
N VAL A 445 47.36 -23.40 15.03
CA VAL A 445 47.16 -22.38 16.06
C VAL A 445 46.23 -21.29 15.54
N GLU A 446 45.43 -20.74 16.46
CA GLU A 446 44.52 -19.65 16.17
C GLU A 446 45.28 -18.32 16.23
N ASP A 447 45.09 -17.48 15.21
CA ASP A 447 45.73 -16.16 15.13
C ASP A 447 44.95 -15.05 15.87
N GLY A 448 43.77 -15.39 16.41
CA GLY A 448 42.87 -14.45 17.08
C GLY A 448 42.09 -13.52 16.13
N LYS A 449 42.24 -13.68 14.82
CA LYS A 449 41.56 -12.90 13.76
C LYS A 449 40.63 -13.75 12.90
N GLY A 450 40.42 -15.00 13.29
CA GLY A 450 39.53 -15.94 12.60
C GLY A 450 40.25 -16.78 11.54
N CYS A 451 41.58 -16.86 11.58
CA CYS A 451 42.38 -17.75 10.74
C CYS A 451 43.13 -18.79 11.60
N PHE A 452 43.61 -19.83 10.92
CA PHE A 452 44.44 -20.88 11.51
C PHE A 452 45.78 -20.92 10.79
N GLU A 453 46.87 -20.82 11.55
CA GLU A 453 48.21 -21.07 11.06
C GLU A 453 48.53 -22.56 11.24
N LEU A 454 48.84 -23.26 10.15
CA LEU A 454 49.05 -24.71 10.16
C LEU A 454 50.51 -25.03 10.52
N TYR A 455 50.71 -25.99 11.43
CA TYR A 455 52.05 -26.47 11.82
C TYR A 455 52.64 -27.50 10.83
N HIS A 456 52.09 -27.58 9.62
CA HIS A 456 52.56 -28.50 8.59
C HIS A 456 52.30 -27.91 7.22
N LYS A 457 53.02 -28.38 6.19
CA LYS A 457 52.73 -27.95 4.82
C LYS A 457 51.37 -28.48 4.36
N CYS A 458 50.58 -27.62 3.73
CA CYS A 458 49.26 -27.97 3.22
C CYS A 458 49.08 -27.38 1.83
N ASP A 459 49.22 -28.22 0.82
CA ASP A 459 48.95 -27.92 -0.59
C ASP A 459 47.44 -27.77 -0.85
N ASP A 460 47.07 -27.45 -2.08
CA ASP A 460 45.68 -27.24 -2.49
C ASP A 460 44.81 -28.48 -2.25
N GLN A 461 45.38 -29.67 -2.43
CA GLN A 461 44.68 -30.93 -2.17
C GLN A 461 44.40 -31.09 -0.67
N CYS A 462 45.38 -30.80 0.18
CA CYS A 462 45.22 -30.76 1.62
C CYS A 462 44.17 -29.72 2.05
N MET A 463 44.20 -28.50 1.49
CA MET A 463 43.21 -27.46 1.75
C MET A 463 41.80 -27.92 1.40
N GLU A 464 41.63 -28.65 0.30
CA GLU A 464 40.34 -29.22 -0.10
C GLU A 464 39.82 -30.25 0.91
N THR A 465 40.70 -31.07 1.51
CA THR A 465 40.30 -32.00 2.58
C THR A 465 39.81 -31.29 3.85
N ILE A 466 40.31 -30.08 4.14
CA ILE A 466 39.81 -29.27 5.25
C ILE A 466 38.42 -28.74 4.93
N ARG A 467 38.22 -28.22 3.70
CA ARG A 467 36.93 -27.66 3.25
C ARG A 467 35.82 -28.70 3.24
N ASN A 468 36.08 -29.87 2.65
CA ASN A 468 35.09 -30.95 2.56
C ASN A 468 34.95 -31.75 3.88
N GLY A 469 35.75 -31.46 4.90
CA GLY A 469 35.69 -32.10 6.21
C GLY A 469 36.29 -33.51 6.28
N THR A 470 37.12 -33.91 5.31
CA THR A 470 37.81 -35.22 5.27
C THR A 470 39.26 -35.16 5.74
N TYR A 471 39.71 -34.03 6.29
CA TYR A 471 41.07 -33.83 6.77
C TYR A 471 41.51 -34.92 7.77
N ASN A 472 42.58 -35.65 7.40
CA ASN A 472 43.13 -36.70 8.26
C ASN A 472 44.17 -36.13 9.23
N ARG A 473 43.71 -35.81 10.45
CA ARG A 473 44.56 -35.27 11.52
C ARG A 473 45.77 -36.13 11.86
N ARG A 474 45.65 -37.46 11.81
CA ARG A 474 46.74 -38.39 12.16
C ARG A 474 47.89 -38.32 11.15
N LYS A 475 47.57 -38.05 9.88
CA LYS A 475 48.57 -37.97 8.80
C LYS A 475 49.63 -36.90 9.07
N TYR A 476 49.23 -35.75 9.61
CA TYR A 476 50.11 -34.58 9.81
C TYR A 476 50.55 -34.38 11.26
N GLN A 477 50.22 -35.31 12.16
CA GLN A 477 50.41 -35.14 13.59
C GLN A 477 51.88 -35.08 14.00
N GLU A 478 52.74 -35.91 13.40
CA GLU A 478 54.17 -35.94 13.72
C GLU A 478 54.90 -34.70 13.19
N GLU A 479 54.60 -34.29 11.95
CA GLU A 479 55.13 -33.03 11.37
C GLU A 479 54.71 -31.82 12.21
N SER A 480 53.43 -31.76 12.59
CA SER A 480 52.89 -30.66 13.40
C SER A 480 53.51 -30.58 14.79
N LYS A 481 53.79 -31.72 15.45
CA LYS A 481 54.48 -31.73 16.75
C LYS A 481 55.90 -31.18 16.63
N LEU A 482 56.63 -31.58 15.60
CA LEU A 482 58.01 -31.14 15.39
C LEU A 482 58.08 -29.64 15.11
N GLU A 483 57.24 -29.12 14.22
CA GLU A 483 57.19 -27.69 13.91
C GLU A 483 56.74 -26.85 15.11
N ARG A 484 55.75 -27.33 15.86
CA ARG A 484 55.34 -26.67 17.11
C ARG A 484 56.48 -26.57 18.12
N GLN A 485 57.24 -27.65 18.31
CA GLN A 485 58.41 -27.65 19.20
C GLN A 485 59.51 -26.70 18.70
N LYS A 486 59.72 -26.58 17.39
CA LYS A 486 60.66 -25.60 16.83
C LYS A 486 60.20 -24.18 17.15
N ILE A 487 58.93 -23.85 16.91
CA ILE A 487 58.37 -22.52 17.16
C ILE A 487 58.41 -22.18 18.66
N GLU A 488 58.06 -23.11 19.55
CA GLU A 488 58.14 -22.93 21.01
C GLU A 488 59.60 -22.81 21.51
N GLY A 489 60.56 -23.44 20.82
CA GLY A 489 61.99 -23.35 21.11
C GLY A 489 62.68 -22.10 20.58
N VAL A 490 62.05 -21.34 19.67
CA VAL A 490 62.56 -20.06 19.15
C VAL A 490 62.25 -18.97 20.18
N LYS A 491 63.25 -18.66 21.01
CA LYS A 491 63.26 -17.46 21.86
C LYS A 491 63.41 -16.24 20.96
N LEU A 492 62.40 -15.36 20.93
CA LEU A 492 62.40 -14.15 20.10
C LEU A 492 63.34 -13.08 20.71
N GLU A 493 64.65 -13.28 20.62
CA GLU A 493 65.66 -12.23 20.84
C GLU A 493 65.74 -11.32 19.61
N SER A 494 64.70 -10.53 19.34
CA SER A 494 64.74 -9.54 18.25
C SER A 494 64.05 -8.20 18.54
N GLU A 495 63.91 -7.82 19.81
CA GLU A 495 63.50 -6.44 20.15
C GLU A 495 64.64 -5.42 20.01
N GLY A 496 65.90 -5.85 20.00
CA GLY A 496 67.06 -4.96 19.89
C GLY A 496 67.17 -4.25 18.54
N THR A 497 66.96 -4.97 17.44
CA THR A 497 67.19 -4.47 16.08
C THR A 497 66.13 -3.47 15.62
N TYR A 498 64.87 -3.67 16.00
CA TYR A 498 63.77 -2.74 15.69
C TYR A 498 63.85 -1.43 16.49
N LYS A 499 64.30 -1.48 17.76
CA LYS A 499 64.60 -0.27 18.55
C LYS A 499 65.76 0.53 17.96
N ILE A 500 66.82 -0.15 17.50
CA ILE A 500 67.96 0.53 16.86
C ILE A 500 67.52 1.21 15.56
N LEU A 501 66.72 0.55 14.72
CA LEU A 501 66.26 1.13 13.44
C LEU A 501 65.33 2.33 13.65
N THR A 502 64.43 2.27 14.63
CA THR A 502 63.53 3.39 14.97
C THR A 502 64.26 4.58 15.57
N ILE A 503 65.31 4.36 16.37
CA ILE A 503 66.21 5.41 16.87
C ILE A 503 66.98 6.05 15.71
N TYR A 504 67.57 5.26 14.81
CA TYR A 504 68.28 5.81 13.65
C TYR A 504 67.35 6.58 12.71
N SER A 505 66.10 6.13 12.52
CA SER A 505 65.11 6.83 11.70
C SER A 505 64.63 8.15 12.33
N THR A 506 64.49 8.22 13.66
CA THR A 506 64.12 9.48 14.35
C THR A 506 65.27 10.47 14.37
N VAL A 507 66.51 10.01 14.52
CA VAL A 507 67.71 10.85 14.42
C VAL A 507 67.88 11.38 12.99
N ALA A 508 67.71 10.54 11.96
CA ALA A 508 67.78 11.00 10.57
C ALA A 508 66.68 12.02 10.22
N SER A 509 65.44 11.78 10.68
CA SER A 509 64.32 12.70 10.45
C SER A 509 64.51 14.06 11.13
N SER A 510 64.98 14.06 12.39
CA SER A 510 65.27 15.30 13.12
C SER A 510 66.41 16.11 12.51
N ILE A 511 67.44 15.46 11.96
CA ILE A 511 68.51 16.13 11.22
C ILE A 511 68.00 16.78 9.93
N VAL A 512 67.11 16.11 9.19
CA VAL A 512 66.52 16.67 7.95
C VAL A 512 65.63 17.89 8.27
N ILE A 513 64.84 17.81 9.34
CA ILE A 513 64.01 18.95 9.79
C ILE A 513 64.89 20.11 10.25
N ALA A 514 65.97 19.84 10.99
CA ALA A 514 66.92 20.87 11.42
C ALA A 514 67.65 21.53 10.23
N MET A 515 68.05 20.74 9.22
CA MET A 515 68.63 21.28 7.98
C MET A 515 67.60 22.10 7.19
N GLY A 516 66.33 21.69 7.15
CA GLY A 516 65.24 22.46 6.55
C GLY A 516 65.00 23.79 7.26
N PHE A 517 65.00 23.80 8.60
CA PHE A 517 64.89 25.03 9.40
C PHE A 517 66.10 25.95 9.21
N ALA A 518 67.32 25.40 9.18
CA ALA A 518 68.52 26.19 8.93
C ALA A 518 68.50 26.80 7.52
N ALA A 519 68.14 26.03 6.50
CA ALA A 519 67.99 26.52 5.13
C ALA A 519 66.92 27.62 5.03
N PHE A 520 65.80 27.47 5.75
CA PHE A 520 64.75 28.49 5.81
C PHE A 520 65.21 29.76 6.53
N LEU A 521 65.97 29.64 7.64
CA LEU A 521 66.56 30.77 8.34
C LEU A 521 67.59 31.50 7.48
N PHE A 522 68.48 30.78 6.78
CA PHE A 522 69.44 31.39 5.84
C PHE A 522 68.73 32.07 4.68
N TRP A 523 67.66 31.47 4.14
CA TRP A 523 66.83 32.08 3.10
C TRP A 523 66.14 33.36 3.60
N ALA A 524 65.53 33.32 4.79
CA ALA A 524 64.86 34.47 5.42
C ALA A 524 65.81 35.62 5.77
N MET A 525 67.04 35.31 6.22
CA MET A 525 68.09 36.31 6.47
C MET A 525 68.62 36.94 5.19
N SER A 526 68.70 36.20 4.07
CA SER A 526 69.16 36.73 2.78
C SER A 526 68.13 37.64 2.08
N ASN A 527 66.84 37.44 2.36
CA ASN A 527 65.72 38.18 1.75
C ASN A 527 65.19 39.36 2.60
N GLY A 528 65.93 39.78 3.64
CA GLY A 528 65.62 41.01 4.39
C GLY A 528 64.30 41.00 5.17
N SER A 529 63.74 39.83 5.49
CA SER A 529 62.45 39.67 6.18
C SER A 529 62.58 39.17 7.62
N CYS A 530 63.72 39.40 8.27
CA CYS A 530 63.87 39.22 9.72
C CYS A 530 64.06 40.59 10.38
N ARG A 531 62.97 41.17 10.90
CA ARG A 531 63.06 42.17 11.97
C ARG A 531 63.10 41.40 13.29
N CYS A 532 64.10 41.71 14.12
CA CYS A 532 64.31 41.13 15.45
C CYS A 532 63.08 41.25 16.35
#